data_AF-A0A3D1B2N5-F1
#
_entry.id   AF-A0A3D1B2N5-F1
#
_cell.length_a   1.000
_cell.length_b   1.000
_cell.length_c   1.000
_cell.angle_alpha   90.00
_cell.angle_beta   90.00
_cell.angle_gamma   90.00
#
_symmetry.space_group_name_H-M   'P 1'
#
loop_
_entity.id
_entity.type
_entity.pdbx_description
1 polymer ?
#
loop_
_entity_poly.entity_id
_entity_poly.type
_entity_poly.pdbx_seq_one_letter_code
_entity_poly.pdbx_strand_id
1 'polypeptide(L)'
;MGITWPAGKANPEVLIIDCFDPRFKLAFNWLPTMLEAEESKVLRIRVPGGPAPLAHEEKPRDFTARRDEIILALSHFPSLQTVVAVGHEDCAWYGKNPDKHTEKEDLPKIVQTIREISRDKEILVFYFRFNNQNRTEIALERIKQG
;
A
#
# COMPACT_ATOMS: atom_id res chain seq x y z
N MET A 1 6.28 -16.08 -35.75
CA MET A 1 6.54 -14.63 -35.58
C MET A 1 6.52 -14.34 -34.08
N GLY A 2 7.55 -13.68 -33.56
CA GLY A 2 7.55 -13.21 -32.17
C GLY A 2 6.79 -11.91 -32.06
N ILE A 3 5.95 -11.75 -31.03
CA ILE A 3 5.36 -10.46 -30.67
C ILE A 3 6.32 -9.77 -29.70
N THR A 4 6.69 -8.53 -30.00
CA THR A 4 7.55 -7.71 -29.13
C THR A 4 6.78 -6.49 -28.65
N TRP A 5 7.02 -6.09 -27.40
CA TRP A 5 6.48 -4.85 -26.82
C TRP A 5 7.63 -3.90 -26.49
N PRO A 6 7.44 -2.58 -26.65
CA PRO A 6 8.45 -1.60 -26.25
C PRO A 6 8.60 -1.57 -24.72
N ALA A 7 9.84 -1.52 -24.24
CA ALA A 7 10.10 -1.21 -22.84
C ALA A 7 9.82 0.28 -22.59
N GLY A 8 9.01 0.61 -21.59
CA GLY A 8 8.83 1.98 -21.12
C GLY A 8 10.04 2.45 -20.32
N LYS A 9 10.38 3.75 -20.42
CA LYS A 9 11.36 4.37 -19.52
C LYS A 9 10.65 4.64 -18.20
N ALA A 10 10.87 3.78 -17.20
CA ALA A 10 10.19 3.88 -15.91
C ALA A 10 10.62 5.16 -15.17
N ASN A 11 9.66 6.06 -14.93
CA ASN A 11 9.84 7.26 -14.13
C ASN A 11 8.62 7.47 -13.23
N PRO A 12 8.37 6.55 -12.27
CA PRO A 12 7.21 6.61 -11.39
C PRO A 12 7.34 7.77 -10.40
N GLU A 13 6.22 8.36 -10.05
CA GLU A 13 6.11 9.49 -9.11
C GLU A 13 5.34 9.08 -7.83
N VAL A 14 4.50 8.05 -7.94
CA VAL A 14 3.70 7.52 -6.83
C VAL A 14 4.03 6.05 -6.59
N LEU A 15 4.32 5.69 -5.34
CA LEU A 15 4.48 4.33 -4.88
C LEU A 15 3.21 3.90 -4.12
N ILE A 16 2.46 2.92 -4.63
CA ILE A 16 1.29 2.37 -3.96
C ILE A 16 1.63 1.01 -3.34
N ILE A 17 1.31 0.84 -2.06
CA ILE A 17 1.50 -0.38 -1.29
C ILE A 17 0.13 -0.89 -0.85
N ASP A 18 -0.31 -2.02 -1.39
CA ASP A 18 -1.63 -2.59 -1.11
C ASP A 18 -1.65 -4.12 -1.07
N CYS A 19 -2.79 -4.65 -0.60
CA CYS A 19 -3.05 -6.07 -0.55
C CYS A 19 -3.49 -6.60 -1.92
N PHE A 20 -3.17 -7.86 -2.25
CA PHE A 20 -3.73 -8.51 -3.44
C PHE A 20 -5.17 -9.01 -3.27
N ASP A 21 -5.82 -8.73 -2.14
CA ASP A 21 -7.13 -9.28 -1.79
C ASP A 21 -8.15 -9.11 -2.93
N PRO A 22 -8.67 -10.21 -3.50
CA PRO A 22 -9.54 -10.13 -4.66
C PRO A 22 -10.87 -9.41 -4.37
N ARG A 23 -11.31 -9.38 -3.11
CA ARG A 23 -12.54 -8.68 -2.70
C ARG A 23 -12.44 -7.18 -2.97
N PHE A 24 -11.23 -6.61 -2.86
CA PHE A 24 -10.96 -5.19 -3.03
C PHE A 24 -10.30 -4.85 -4.38
N LYS A 25 -10.10 -5.84 -5.27
CA LYS A 25 -9.37 -5.68 -6.55
C LYS A 25 -9.83 -4.48 -7.39
N LEU A 26 -11.14 -4.29 -7.52
CA LEU A 26 -11.70 -3.16 -8.28
C LEU A 26 -11.31 -1.84 -7.62
N ALA A 27 -11.55 -1.68 -6.31
CA ALA A 27 -11.20 -0.48 -5.56
C ALA A 27 -9.70 -0.16 -5.64
N PHE A 28 -8.85 -1.18 -5.49
CA PHE A 28 -7.41 -1.05 -5.64
C PHE A 28 -7.01 -0.57 -7.06
N ASN A 29 -7.59 -1.13 -8.11
CA ASN A 29 -7.27 -0.73 -9.47
C ASN A 29 -7.77 0.68 -9.83
N TRP A 30 -8.81 1.18 -9.14
CA TRP A 30 -9.29 2.56 -9.29
C TRP A 30 -8.49 3.59 -8.50
N LEU A 31 -7.66 3.16 -7.55
CA LEU A 31 -6.93 4.06 -6.66
C LEU A 31 -6.02 5.06 -7.41
N PRO A 32 -5.23 4.70 -8.45
CA PRO A 32 -4.47 5.67 -9.23
C PRO A 32 -5.32 6.80 -9.79
N THR A 33 -6.49 6.49 -10.35
CA THR A 33 -7.44 7.49 -10.85
C THR A 33 -7.93 8.42 -9.75
N MET A 34 -8.22 7.90 -8.56
CA MET A 34 -8.62 8.72 -7.40
C MET A 34 -7.52 9.63 -6.87
N LEU A 35 -6.26 9.27 -7.14
CA LEU A 35 -5.08 10.07 -6.82
C LEU A 35 -4.71 11.04 -7.94
N GLU A 36 -5.50 11.08 -9.03
CA GLU A 36 -5.18 11.83 -10.25
C GLU A 36 -3.80 11.47 -10.83
N ALA A 37 -3.33 10.25 -10.55
CA ALA A 37 -2.04 9.74 -10.99
C ALA A 37 -2.19 8.96 -12.29
N GLU A 38 -1.32 9.25 -13.27
CA GLU A 38 -1.22 8.43 -14.47
C GLU A 38 -0.69 7.03 -14.14
N GLU A 39 -1.30 5.98 -14.69
CA GLU A 39 -0.87 4.59 -14.47
C GLU A 39 0.63 4.38 -14.80
N SER A 40 1.15 5.07 -15.82
CA SER A 40 2.57 5.00 -16.20
C SER A 40 3.52 5.59 -15.15
N LYS A 41 2.98 6.40 -14.23
CA LYS A 41 3.68 7.08 -13.13
C LYS A 41 3.49 6.38 -11.80
N VAL A 42 2.78 5.26 -11.77
CA VAL A 42 2.56 4.47 -10.55
C VAL A 42 3.49 3.28 -10.53
N LEU A 43 4.30 3.19 -9.47
CA LEU A 43 4.94 1.96 -9.06
C LEU A 43 4.06 1.30 -7.99
N ARG A 44 3.83 -0.01 -8.11
CA ARG A 44 2.93 -0.73 -7.20
C ARG A 44 3.61 -1.92 -6.56
N ILE A 45 3.55 -1.99 -5.24
CA ILE A 45 3.93 -3.17 -4.47
C ILE A 45 2.64 -3.81 -3.93
N ARG A 46 2.25 -4.92 -4.56
CA ARG A 46 1.00 -5.64 -4.25
C ARG A 46 1.31 -7.03 -3.71
N VAL A 47 1.00 -7.24 -2.42
CA VAL A 47 1.46 -8.41 -1.65
C VAL A 47 0.40 -8.82 -0.61
N PRO A 48 0.47 -10.02 0.03
CA PRO A 48 -0.46 -10.31 1.11
C PRO A 48 -0.20 -9.38 2.31
N GLY A 49 -1.26 -8.78 2.85
CA GLY A 49 -1.16 -7.83 3.97
C GLY A 49 -0.80 -6.40 3.57
N GLY A 50 -0.37 -6.15 2.33
CA GLY A 50 0.00 -4.82 1.86
C GLY A 50 1.01 -4.15 2.80
N PRO A 51 0.69 -3.00 3.40
CA PRO A 51 1.60 -2.30 4.31
C PRO A 51 1.58 -2.85 5.75
N ALA A 52 0.65 -3.76 6.10
CA ALA A 52 0.45 -4.24 7.47
C ALA A 52 1.74 -4.66 8.19
N PRO A 53 2.67 -5.42 7.59
CA PRO A 53 3.91 -5.83 8.26
C PRO A 53 4.74 -4.67 8.84
N LEU A 54 4.61 -3.45 8.31
CA LEU A 54 5.34 -2.28 8.81
C LEU A 54 4.92 -1.84 10.21
N ALA A 55 3.74 -2.25 10.70
CA ALA A 55 3.33 -1.96 12.07
C ALA A 55 3.86 -2.95 13.12
N HIS A 56 4.57 -4.01 12.68
CA HIS A 56 4.84 -5.20 13.48
C HIS A 56 6.34 -5.55 13.49
N GLU A 57 7.15 -4.71 14.14
CA GLU A 57 8.59 -4.95 14.32
C GLU A 57 8.91 -6.27 15.04
N GLU A 58 7.98 -6.75 15.88
CA GLU A 58 8.09 -8.05 16.55
C GLU A 58 8.06 -9.25 15.59
N LYS A 59 7.68 -9.02 14.32
CA LYS A 59 7.76 -9.98 13.21
C LYS A 59 8.86 -9.56 12.24
N PRO A 60 10.14 -9.70 12.66
CA PRO A 60 11.27 -9.05 11.98
C PRO A 60 11.42 -9.48 10.52
N ARG A 61 11.10 -10.74 10.19
CA ARG A 61 11.17 -11.22 8.80
C ARG A 61 10.23 -10.44 7.87
N ASP A 62 8.96 -10.33 8.24
CA ASP A 62 7.94 -9.69 7.40
C ASP A 62 8.12 -8.16 7.41
N PHE A 63 8.46 -7.60 8.57
CA PHE A 63 8.78 -6.18 8.73
C PHE A 63 9.98 -5.78 7.86
N THR A 64 11.13 -6.46 8.00
CA THR A 64 12.34 -6.14 7.25
C THR A 64 12.13 -6.35 5.75
N ALA A 65 11.50 -7.44 5.32
CA ALA A 65 11.22 -7.66 3.91
C ALA A 65 10.38 -6.52 3.30
N ARG A 66 9.30 -6.12 3.98
CA ARG A 66 8.43 -5.02 3.52
C ARG A 66 9.16 -3.68 3.49
N ARG A 67 9.95 -3.40 4.53
CA ARG A 67 10.76 -2.18 4.65
C ARG A 67 11.81 -2.10 3.54
N ASP A 68 12.54 -3.19 3.29
CA ASP A 68 13.60 -3.25 2.29
C ASP A 68 13.05 -3.13 0.86
N GLU A 69 11.87 -3.70 0.57
CA GLU A 69 11.18 -3.49 -0.72
C GLU A 69 10.89 -2.00 -0.99
N ILE A 70 10.46 -1.25 0.04
CA ILE A 70 10.18 0.18 -0.10
C ILE A 70 11.48 0.99 -0.25
N ILE A 71 12.50 0.69 0.55
CA ILE A 71 13.82 1.33 0.44
C ILE A 71 14.41 1.09 -0.94
N LEU A 72 14.32 -0.13 -1.46
CA LEU A 72 14.79 -0.47 -2.80
C LEU A 72 14.03 0.33 -3.88
N ALA A 73 12.70 0.42 -3.78
CA ALA A 73 11.90 1.20 -4.72
C ALA A 73 12.28 2.69 -4.70
N LEU A 74 12.39 3.30 -3.52
CA LEU A 74 12.74 4.71 -3.35
C LEU A 74 14.17 5.03 -3.81
N SER A 75 15.13 4.13 -3.57
CA SER A 75 16.51 4.30 -4.01
C SER A 75 16.66 4.13 -5.53
N HIS A 76 15.90 3.21 -6.13
CA HIS A 76 15.95 2.96 -7.57
C HIS A 76 15.20 4.02 -8.38
N PHE A 77 14.15 4.61 -7.83
CA PHE A 77 13.35 5.65 -8.46
C PHE A 77 13.32 6.95 -7.64
N PRO A 78 14.35 7.81 -7.76
CA PRO A 78 14.39 9.10 -7.07
C PRO A 78 13.22 10.04 -7.42
N SER A 79 12.54 9.77 -8.54
CA SER A 79 11.34 10.48 -8.99
C SER A 79 10.11 10.24 -8.11
N LEU A 80 10.10 9.19 -7.28
CA LEU A 80 9.01 8.95 -6.34
C LEU A 80 8.92 10.10 -5.33
N GLN A 81 7.78 10.81 -5.33
CA GLN A 81 7.49 11.91 -4.40
C GLN A 81 6.42 11.52 -3.38
N THR A 82 5.54 10.57 -3.71
CA THR A 82 4.41 10.19 -2.87
C THR A 82 4.42 8.68 -2.58
N VAL A 83 4.29 8.30 -1.31
CA VAL A 83 4.09 6.92 -0.86
C VAL A 83 2.66 6.77 -0.36
N VAL A 84 1.93 5.81 -0.92
CA VAL A 84 0.54 5.53 -0.59
C VAL A 84 0.46 4.17 0.08
N ALA A 85 0.08 4.14 1.36
CA ALA A 85 -0.18 2.91 2.09
C ALA A 85 -1.68 2.66 2.20
N VAL A 86 -2.11 1.45 1.83
CA VAL A 86 -3.53 1.10 1.77
C VAL A 86 -3.82 -0.10 2.65
N GLY A 87 -4.51 0.13 3.76
CA GLY A 87 -5.10 -0.91 4.58
C GLY A 87 -6.50 -1.28 4.09
N HIS A 88 -7.02 -2.42 4.54
CA HIS A 88 -8.42 -2.78 4.31
C HIS A 88 -8.99 -3.65 5.43
N GLU A 89 -10.31 -3.63 5.56
CA GLU A 89 -11.07 -4.45 6.50
C GLU A 89 -10.94 -5.95 6.21
N ASP A 90 -10.96 -6.76 7.27
CA ASP A 90 -10.89 -8.21 7.27
C ASP A 90 -9.67 -8.75 6.52
N CYS A 91 -8.50 -8.14 6.73
CA CYS A 91 -7.29 -8.56 6.04
C CYS A 91 -6.78 -9.89 6.61
N ALA A 92 -6.67 -10.91 5.76
CA ALA A 92 -6.26 -12.25 6.18
C ALA A 92 -4.83 -12.32 6.77
N TRP A 93 -3.99 -11.30 6.54
CA TRP A 93 -2.69 -11.20 7.19
C TRP A 93 -2.84 -11.04 8.71
N TYR A 94 -3.86 -10.31 9.17
CA TYR A 94 -4.22 -10.17 10.57
C TYR A 94 -4.91 -11.41 11.14
N GLY A 95 -5.70 -12.14 10.33
CA GLY A 95 -6.32 -13.39 10.77
C GLY A 95 -5.32 -14.50 11.17
N LYS A 96 -4.06 -14.38 10.75
CA LYS A 96 -2.96 -15.27 11.19
C LYS A 96 -2.29 -14.81 12.49
N ASN A 97 -2.68 -13.65 13.02
CA ASN A 97 -2.07 -12.94 14.14
C ASN A 97 -3.17 -12.42 15.09
N PRO A 98 -3.62 -13.21 16.07
CA PRO A 98 -4.72 -12.85 16.98
C PRO A 98 -4.36 -11.74 18.00
N ASP A 99 -3.28 -10.99 17.77
CA ASP A 99 -2.91 -9.84 18.60
C ASP A 99 -3.99 -8.75 18.50
N LYS A 100 -4.16 -7.98 19.59
CA LYS A 100 -5.27 -7.04 19.84
C LYS A 100 -5.38 -5.83 18.87
N HIS A 101 -4.57 -5.76 17.82
CA HIS A 101 -4.55 -4.63 16.90
C HIS A 101 -5.50 -4.88 15.73
N THR A 102 -6.36 -3.90 15.46
CA THR A 102 -7.21 -3.90 14.27
C THR A 102 -6.46 -3.32 13.08
N GLU A 103 -6.84 -3.69 11.86
CA GLU A 103 -6.17 -3.28 10.62
C GLU A 103 -6.08 -1.76 10.46
N LYS A 104 -7.07 -1.05 11.03
CA LYS A 104 -7.13 0.41 11.02
C LYS A 104 -6.26 1.05 12.11
N GLU A 105 -6.12 0.42 13.27
CA GLU A 105 -5.33 0.92 14.40
C GLU A 105 -3.83 0.94 14.14
N ASP A 106 -3.35 0.08 13.23
CA ASP A 106 -1.93 0.01 12.88
C ASP A 106 -1.51 1.05 11.83
N LEU A 107 -2.46 1.70 11.16
CA LEU A 107 -2.17 2.70 10.14
C LEU A 107 -1.24 3.83 10.63
N PRO A 108 -1.38 4.40 11.84
CA PRO A 108 -0.42 5.38 12.37
C PRO A 108 1.00 4.83 12.52
N LYS A 109 1.17 3.57 12.96
CA LYS A 109 2.50 2.94 13.07
C LYS A 109 3.11 2.74 11.69
N ILE A 110 2.33 2.27 10.72
CA ILE A 110 2.73 2.14 9.32
C ILE A 110 3.24 3.49 8.78
N VAL A 111 2.50 4.58 9.04
CA VAL A 111 2.94 5.94 8.66
C VAL A 111 4.28 6.29 9.28
N GLN A 112 4.45 6.02 10.58
CA GLN A 112 5.70 6.30 11.28
C GLN A 112 6.87 5.56 10.62
N THR A 113 6.74 4.26 10.40
CA THR A 113 7.78 3.44 9.76
C THR A 113 8.09 3.92 8.34
N ILE A 114 7.08 4.27 7.55
CA ILE A 114 7.28 4.85 6.20
C ILE A 114 8.01 6.19 6.31
N ARG A 115 7.63 7.05 7.26
CA ARG A 115 8.24 8.37 7.46
C ARG A 115 9.71 8.27 7.87
N GLU A 116 10.08 7.23 8.62
CA GLU A 116 11.48 6.96 8.97
C GLU A 116 12.35 6.62 7.75
N ILE A 117 11.78 5.94 6.75
CA ILE A 117 12.47 5.54 5.52
C ILE A 117 12.33 6.55 4.35
N SER A 118 11.30 7.39 4.36
CA SER A 118 10.96 8.31 3.26
C SER A 118 10.75 9.76 3.75
N ARG A 119 11.72 10.28 4.51
CA ARG A 119 11.61 11.55 5.28
C ARG A 119 11.13 12.77 4.49
N ASP A 120 11.44 12.84 3.19
CA ASP A 120 11.13 13.94 2.28
C ASP A 120 9.90 13.70 1.40
N LYS A 121 9.25 12.54 1.52
CA LYS A 121 8.13 12.13 0.67
C LYS A 121 6.78 12.46 1.29
N GLU A 122 5.81 12.79 0.46
CA GLU A 122 4.42 12.83 0.88
C GLU A 122 3.96 11.41 1.22
N ILE A 123 3.26 11.24 2.33
CA ILE A 123 2.69 9.94 2.72
C ILE A 123 1.18 10.06 2.75
N LEU A 124 0.50 9.28 1.92
CA LEU A 124 -0.95 9.17 1.91
C LEU A 124 -1.36 7.83 2.49
N VAL A 125 -2.38 7.84 3.34
CA VAL A 125 -2.92 6.59 3.90
C VAL A 125 -4.40 6.49 3.68
N PHE A 126 -4.78 5.32 3.19
CA PHE A 126 -6.14 4.98 2.84
C PHE A 126 -6.55 3.69 3.54
N TYR A 127 -7.83 3.60 3.86
CA TYR A 127 -8.45 2.41 4.41
C TYR A 127 -9.71 2.07 3.62
N PHE A 128 -9.75 0.87 3.04
CA PHE A 128 -10.95 0.34 2.41
C PHE A 128 -11.77 -0.47 3.41
N ARG A 129 -13.09 -0.28 3.41
CA ARG A 129 -14.01 -1.05 4.26
C ARG A 129 -15.28 -1.44 3.52
N PHE A 130 -15.95 -2.49 3.94
CA PHE A 130 -17.27 -2.81 3.43
C PHE A 130 -18.28 -1.77 3.91
N ASN A 131 -19.14 -1.32 3.00
CA ASN A 131 -20.14 -0.28 3.26
C ASN A 131 -21.54 -0.86 3.57
N ASN A 132 -21.72 -2.17 3.40
CA ASN A 132 -22.99 -2.85 3.62
C ASN A 132 -22.80 -4.23 4.27
N GLN A 133 -23.86 -4.75 4.91
CA GLN A 133 -23.81 -6.03 5.63
C GLN A 133 -23.49 -7.23 4.72
N ASN A 134 -23.93 -7.17 3.46
CA ASN A 134 -23.67 -8.21 2.47
C ASN A 134 -22.26 -8.14 1.87
N ARG A 135 -21.46 -7.12 2.23
CA ARG A 135 -20.05 -6.97 1.82
C ARG A 135 -19.84 -6.90 0.31
N THR A 136 -20.76 -6.25 -0.39
CA THR A 136 -20.71 -6.06 -1.85
C THR A 136 -20.30 -4.66 -2.27
N GLU A 137 -20.27 -3.72 -1.33
CA GLU A 137 -19.89 -2.33 -1.57
C GLU A 137 -18.66 -1.98 -0.74
N ILE A 138 -17.74 -1.22 -1.33
CA ILE A 138 -16.50 -0.78 -0.68
C ILE A 138 -16.53 0.74 -0.55
N ALA A 139 -16.32 1.23 0.67
CA ALA A 139 -16.05 2.63 0.95
C ALA A 139 -14.54 2.84 1.13
N LEU A 140 -14.07 4.02 0.72
CA LEU A 140 -12.70 4.49 0.96
C LEU A 140 -12.70 5.59 2.01
N GLU A 141 -11.76 5.48 2.94
CA GLU A 141 -11.47 6.52 3.93
C GLU A 141 -10.02 6.98 3.80
N ARG A 142 -9.79 8.29 3.67
CA ARG A 142 -8.44 8.87 3.80
C ARG A 142 -8.17 9.13 5.28
N ILE A 143 -7.11 8.54 5.79
CA ILE A 143 -6.72 8.71 7.20
C ILE A 143 -5.92 10.00 7.33
N LYS A 144 -6.43 10.93 8.15
CA LYS A 144 -5.70 12.17 8.47
C LYS A 144 -4.49 11.81 9.31
N GLN A 145 -3.33 12.29 8.89
CA GLN A 145 -2.11 12.22 9.69
C GLN A 145 -2.15 13.40 10.67
N GLY A 146 -2.11 13.10 11.96
CA GLY A 146 -1.97 14.08 13.03
C GLY A 146 -0.54 14.59 13.16
#